data_AF-A0A8C7VGM4-F1
#
_entry.id   AF-A0A8C7VGM4-F1
#
_cell.length_a   1.000
_cell.length_b   1.000
_cell.length_c   1.000
_cell.angle_alpha   90.00
_cell.angle_beta   90.00
_cell.angle_gamma   90.00
#
_symmetry.space_group_name_H-M   'P 1'
#
loop_
_entity.id
_entity.type
_entity.pdbx_description
1 polymer ?
#
loop_
_entity_poly.entity_id
_entity_poly.type
_entity_poly.pdbx_seq_one_letter_code
_entity_poly.pdbx_strand_id
1 'polypeptide(L)'
;MDSSMYLYDVPPVLMEKFCKIIDSGDDSLGWRGLASRIVPSWTEVRRTERLEAIGKSPTRELIWAWAQQNKTVGDLVKVLEDMCHYRALQLFSPQETQYSFPNSGPSKSSRDNPSPPQLPTVGY
;
A
#
# COMPACT_ATOMS: atom_id res chain seq x y z
N MET A 1 -8.87 -2.60 -9.98
CA MET A 1 -10.16 -1.87 -10.04
C MET A 1 -10.42 -1.43 -11.46
N ASP A 2 -11.65 -1.03 -11.79
CA ASP A 2 -11.91 -0.43 -13.10
C ASP A 2 -11.27 0.97 -13.16
N SER A 3 -10.58 1.28 -14.27
CA SER A 3 -9.85 2.55 -14.41
C SER A 3 -10.77 3.74 -14.66
N SER A 4 -11.99 3.52 -15.16
CA SER A 4 -12.98 4.57 -15.40
C SER A 4 -13.82 4.92 -14.17
N MET A 5 -13.75 4.10 -13.12
CA MET A 5 -14.40 4.34 -11.84
C MET A 5 -13.97 5.69 -11.24
N TYR A 6 -14.93 6.50 -10.76
CA TYR A 6 -14.64 7.77 -10.11
C TYR A 6 -14.07 7.58 -8.71
N LEU A 7 -13.22 8.52 -8.28
CA LEU A 7 -12.56 8.44 -6.97
C LEU A 7 -13.53 8.53 -5.79
N TYR A 8 -14.67 9.22 -5.94
CA TYR A 8 -15.69 9.29 -4.89
C TYR A 8 -16.52 8.01 -4.76
N ASP A 9 -16.49 7.14 -5.77
CA ASP A 9 -17.16 5.83 -5.73
C ASP A 9 -16.27 4.75 -5.10
N VAL A 10 -14.98 5.03 -4.89
CA VAL A 10 -14.02 4.08 -4.32
C VAL A 10 -14.45 3.69 -2.89
N PRO A 11 -14.43 2.40 -2.52
CA PRO A 11 -14.77 1.97 -1.18
C PRO A 11 -14.02 2.75 -0.09
N PRO A 12 -14.70 3.34 0.91
CA PRO A 12 -14.07 4.19 1.91
C PRO A 12 -12.92 3.52 2.67
N VAL A 13 -13.01 2.21 2.90
CA VAL A 13 -11.97 1.40 3.57
C VAL A 13 -10.67 1.37 2.76
N LEU A 14 -10.77 1.31 1.43
CA LEU A 14 -9.60 1.32 0.55
C LEU A 14 -8.98 2.72 0.51
N MET A 15 -9.83 3.75 0.42
CA MET A 15 -9.38 5.15 0.48
C MET A 15 -8.70 5.47 1.81
N GLU A 16 -9.20 4.96 2.93
CA GLU A 16 -8.57 5.14 4.25
C GLU A 16 -7.17 4.50 4.30
N LYS A 17 -7.01 3.28 3.77
CA LYS A 17 -5.70 2.63 3.65
C LYS A 17 -4.75 3.44 2.77
N PHE A 18 -5.24 3.94 1.64
CA PHE A 18 -4.46 4.80 0.76
C PHE A 18 -3.99 6.06 1.48
N CYS A 19 -4.89 6.78 2.17
CA CYS A 19 -4.56 7.98 2.92
C CYS A 19 -3.45 7.69 3.95
N LYS A 20 -3.58 6.60 4.72
CA LYS A 20 -2.55 6.20 5.71
C LYS A 20 -1.19 5.95 5.07
N ILE A 21 -1.14 5.34 3.88
CA ILE A 21 0.12 5.07 3.18
C ILE A 21 0.78 6.39 2.78
N ILE A 22 0.06 7.28 2.10
CA ILE A 22 0.62 8.54 1.59
C ILE A 22 0.93 9.52 2.73
N ASP A 23 0.08 9.62 3.75
CA ASP A 23 0.31 10.50 4.91
C ASP A 23 1.54 10.06 5.73
N SER A 24 1.91 8.77 5.67
CA SER A 24 3.12 8.25 6.31
C SER A 24 4.39 8.39 5.46
N GLY A 25 4.24 8.77 4.18
CA GLY A 25 5.34 8.96 3.25
C GLY A 25 6.08 10.28 3.46
N ASP A 26 7.35 10.31 3.07
CA ASP A 26 8.18 11.49 3.12
C ASP A 26 8.08 12.30 1.83
N ASP A 27 8.07 13.63 1.97
CA ASP A 27 8.18 14.65 0.92
C ASP A 27 7.66 14.25 -0.49
N SER A 28 8.52 13.66 -1.33
CA SER A 28 8.23 13.28 -2.72
C SER A 28 7.32 12.08 -2.89
N LEU A 29 7.31 11.14 -1.94
CA LEU A 29 6.38 10.01 -1.85
C LEU A 29 5.19 10.31 -0.94
N GLY A 30 5.31 11.33 -0.09
CA GLY A 30 4.25 11.78 0.80
C GLY A 30 3.16 12.60 0.11
N TRP A 31 2.26 13.11 0.94
CA TRP A 31 1.12 13.92 0.47
C TRP A 31 1.56 15.21 -0.24
N ARG A 32 2.74 15.76 0.06
CA ARG A 32 3.30 16.95 -0.60
C ARG A 32 3.65 16.67 -2.07
N GLY A 33 4.30 15.54 -2.33
CA GLY A 33 4.58 15.06 -3.69
C GLY A 33 3.31 14.71 -4.47
N LEU A 34 2.25 14.26 -3.80
CA LEU A 34 0.94 14.08 -4.43
C LEU A 34 0.32 15.45 -4.77
N ALA A 35 0.33 16.39 -3.82
CA ALA A 35 -0.25 17.71 -3.97
C ALA A 35 0.35 18.48 -5.15
N SER A 36 1.66 18.41 -5.36
CA SER A 36 2.35 19.08 -6.46
C SER A 36 1.89 18.62 -7.84
N ARG A 37 1.24 17.46 -7.95
CA ARG A 37 0.78 16.87 -9.21
C ARG A 37 -0.71 17.05 -9.47
N ILE A 38 -1.52 17.03 -8.41
CA ILE A 38 -3.00 17.04 -8.56
C ILE A 38 -3.64 18.38 -8.27
N VAL A 39 -2.93 19.28 -7.59
CA VAL A 39 -3.47 20.55 -7.13
C VAL A 39 -3.04 21.67 -8.09
N PRO A 40 -3.97 22.51 -8.58
CA PRO A 40 -3.64 23.56 -9.55
C PRO A 40 -2.98 24.80 -8.93
N SER A 41 -2.95 24.91 -7.59
CA SER A 41 -2.50 26.13 -6.90
C SER A 41 -1.79 25.84 -5.57
N TRP A 42 -0.73 26.59 -5.30
CA TRP A 42 0.02 26.61 -4.04
C TRP A 42 -0.81 27.02 -2.82
N THR A 43 -1.94 27.71 -3.02
CA THR A 43 -2.83 28.11 -1.91
C THR A 43 -3.48 26.90 -1.26
N GLU A 44 -3.88 25.92 -2.07
CA GLU A 44 -4.51 24.67 -1.58
C GLU A 44 -3.49 23.78 -0.87
N VAL A 45 -2.23 23.79 -1.31
CA VAL A 45 -1.13 23.14 -0.60
C VAL A 45 -0.99 23.72 0.82
N ARG A 46 -0.91 25.05 0.94
CA ARG A 46 -0.82 25.73 2.25
C ARG A 46 -2.04 25.47 3.15
N ARG A 47 -3.24 25.37 2.56
CA ARG A 47 -4.44 24.98 3.30
C ARG A 47 -4.30 23.58 3.89
N THR A 48 -3.77 22.66 3.10
CA THR A 48 -3.56 21.27 3.49
C THR A 48 -2.49 21.13 4.57
N GLU A 49 -1.41 21.91 4.53
CA GLU A 49 -0.39 21.97 5.61
C GLU A 49 -1.01 22.33 6.97
N ARG A 50 -1.96 23.27 6.97
CA ARG A 50 -2.67 23.65 8.20
C ARG A 50 -3.56 22.52 8.73
N LEU A 51 -4.08 21.66 7.86
CA LEU A 51 -4.86 20.48 8.25
C LEU A 51 -3.96 19.40 8.85
N GLU A 52 -2.80 19.16 8.23
CA GLU A 52 -1.77 18.26 8.75
C GLU A 52 -1.33 18.69 10.16
N ALA A 53 -1.09 19.99 10.37
CA ALA A 53 -0.64 20.54 11.66
C ALA A 53 -1.64 20.33 12.81
N ILE A 54 -2.92 20.10 12.51
CA ILE A 54 -3.97 19.77 13.51
C ILE A 54 -4.29 18.27 13.57
N GLY A 55 -3.45 17.43 12.95
CA GLY A 55 -3.56 15.97 12.99
C GLY A 55 -4.61 15.38 12.05
N LYS A 56 -5.11 16.14 11.07
CA LYS A 56 -6.00 15.62 10.03
C LYS A 56 -5.19 15.05 8.88
N SER A 57 -5.76 14.06 8.18
CA SER A 57 -5.16 13.48 6.97
C SER A 57 -5.11 14.52 5.84
N PRO A 58 -3.92 15.00 5.45
CA PRO A 58 -3.79 15.91 4.31
C PRO A 58 -4.17 15.21 2.99
N THR A 59 -3.80 13.94 2.81
CA THR A 59 -4.12 13.17 1.59
C THR A 59 -5.63 13.04 1.38
N ARG A 60 -6.39 12.79 2.45
CA ARG A 60 -7.85 12.65 2.36
C ARG A 60 -8.49 13.89 1.76
N GLU A 61 -8.07 15.07 2.20
CA GLU A 61 -8.67 16.32 1.75
C GLU A 61 -8.28 16.65 0.31
N LEU A 62 -7.05 16.36 -0.06
CA LEU A 62 -6.57 16.49 -1.43
C LEU A 62 -7.33 15.59 -2.39
N ILE A 63 -7.46 14.30 -2.06
CA ILE A 63 -8.19 13.35 -2.89
C ILE A 63 -9.67 13.71 -2.95
N TRP A 64 -10.27 14.12 -1.84
CA TRP A 64 -11.66 14.55 -1.83
C TRP A 64 -11.88 15.73 -2.79
N ALA A 65 -11.08 16.79 -2.68
CA ALA A 65 -11.16 17.95 -3.55
C ALA A 65 -10.91 17.60 -5.03
N TRP A 66 -10.00 16.66 -5.29
CA TRP A 66 -9.70 16.21 -6.65
C TRP A 66 -10.81 15.31 -7.22
N ALA A 67 -11.41 14.46 -6.40
CA ALA A 67 -12.55 13.61 -6.78
C ALA A 67 -13.77 14.44 -7.20
N GLN A 68 -14.02 15.59 -6.55
CA GLN A 68 -15.10 16.52 -6.95
C GLN A 68 -14.94 17.06 -8.39
N GLN A 69 -13.75 16.94 -8.98
CA GLN A 69 -13.47 17.32 -10.37
C GLN A 69 -13.63 16.14 -11.35
N ASN A 70 -14.44 15.13 -10.97
CA ASN A 70 -14.72 13.92 -11.73
C ASN A 70 -13.46 13.15 -12.13
N LYS A 71 -12.49 13.07 -11.22
CA LYS A 71 -11.25 12.33 -11.43
C LYS A 71 -11.47 10.84 -11.18
N THR A 72 -10.78 10.03 -11.96
CA THR A 72 -10.95 8.58 -11.99
C THR A 72 -9.82 7.87 -11.24
N VAL A 73 -10.04 6.59 -10.95
CA VAL A 73 -8.99 5.69 -10.44
C VAL A 73 -7.82 5.63 -11.41
N GLY A 74 -8.07 5.63 -12.73
CA GLY A 74 -7.02 5.66 -13.75
C GLY A 74 -6.17 6.94 -13.69
N ASP A 75 -6.77 8.10 -13.42
CA ASP A 75 -6.02 9.34 -13.22
C ASP A 75 -5.12 9.25 -11.98
N LEU A 76 -5.64 8.70 -10.88
CA LEU A 76 -4.87 8.50 -9.65
C LEU A 76 -3.70 7.54 -9.88
N VAL A 77 -3.92 6.43 -10.58
CA VAL A 77 -2.87 5.45 -10.90
C VAL A 77 -1.72 6.11 -11.67
N LYS A 78 -2.02 6.91 -12.70
CA LYS A 78 -0.98 7.62 -13.47
C LYS A 78 -0.13 8.55 -12.60
N VAL A 79 -0.75 9.26 -11.67
CA VAL A 79 -0.04 10.14 -10.73
C VAL A 79 0.86 9.32 -9.80
N LEU A 80 0.38 8.19 -9.29
CA LEU A 80 1.15 7.31 -8.44
C LEU A 80 2.30 6.62 -9.18
N GLU A 81 2.14 6.32 -10.47
CA GLU A 81 3.21 5.84 -11.35
C GLU A 81 4.29 6.89 -11.55
N ASP A 82 3.92 8.15 -11.83
CA ASP A 82 4.86 9.27 -11.95
C ASP A 82 5.60 9.55 -10.63
N MET A 83 4.98 9.27 -9.50
CA MET A 83 5.61 9.31 -8.17
C MET A 83 6.45 8.06 -7.85
N CYS A 84 6.42 7.01 -8.68
CA CYS A 84 7.01 5.70 -8.38
C CYS A 84 6.49 5.08 -7.06
N HIS A 85 5.22 5.31 -6.70
CA HIS A 85 4.66 4.92 -5.41
C HIS A 85 4.06 3.50 -5.42
N TYR A 86 4.91 2.48 -5.58
CA TYR A 86 4.49 1.08 -5.78
C TYR A 86 3.55 0.52 -4.70
N ARG A 87 3.74 0.89 -3.43
CA ARG A 87 2.89 0.44 -2.32
C ARG A 87 1.44 0.93 -2.44
N ALA A 88 1.25 2.14 -2.94
CA ALA A 88 -0.08 2.72 -3.14
C ALA A 88 -0.71 2.16 -4.42
N LEU A 89 0.09 1.97 -5.48
CA LEU A 89 -0.36 1.34 -6.73
C LEU A 89 -0.95 -0.06 -6.51
N GLN A 90 -0.35 -0.85 -5.63
CA GLN A 90 -0.87 -2.18 -5.27
C GLN A 90 -2.29 -2.17 -4.69
N LEU A 91 -2.76 -1.05 -4.12
CA LEU A 91 -4.14 -0.95 -3.64
C LEU A 91 -5.17 -0.83 -4.76
N PHE A 92 -4.79 -0.23 -5.89
CA PHE A 92 -5.70 0.06 -7.01
C PHE A 92 -5.53 -0.91 -8.18
N SER A 93 -4.39 -1.59 -8.24
CA SER A 93 -4.14 -2.65 -9.21
C SER A 93 -5.15 -3.79 -9.06
N PRO A 94 -5.69 -4.37 -10.15
CA PRO A 94 -6.40 -5.63 -10.09
C PRO A 94 -5.49 -6.67 -9.42
N GLN A 95 -5.99 -7.34 -8.39
CA GLN A 95 -5.24 -8.40 -7.74
C GLN A 95 -4.93 -9.50 -8.77
N GLU A 96 -3.71 -9.53 -9.30
CA GLU A 96 -3.07 -10.84 -9.40
C GLU A 96 -2.75 -11.23 -7.96
N THR A 97 -3.64 -12.04 -7.43
CA THR A 97 -3.44 -12.85 -6.24
C THR A 97 -1.98 -13.27 -6.11
N GLN A 98 -1.37 -12.94 -4.96
CA GLN A 98 -0.13 -13.55 -4.47
C GLN A 98 1.13 -13.25 -5.29
N TYR A 99 1.83 -12.15 -4.96
CA TYR A 99 3.27 -12.31 -4.85
C TYR A 99 3.52 -13.26 -3.69
N SER A 100 3.62 -14.54 -4.02
CA SER A 100 4.28 -15.52 -3.17
C SER A 100 5.66 -14.93 -2.90
N PHE A 101 5.87 -14.37 -1.72
CA PHE A 101 7.20 -14.37 -1.15
C PHE A 101 7.71 -15.80 -1.32
N PRO A 102 8.90 -16.05 -1.89
CA PRO A 102 9.45 -17.40 -1.84
C PRO A 102 9.48 -17.76 -0.36
N ASN A 103 8.57 -18.67 -0.01
CA ASN A 103 8.46 -19.31 1.27
C ASN A 103 9.88 -19.74 1.61
N SER A 104 10.55 -19.02 2.52
CA SER A 104 11.74 -19.51 3.16
C SER A 104 11.25 -20.70 3.94
N GLY A 105 11.26 -21.87 3.28
CA GLY A 105 10.66 -23.08 3.80
C GLY A 105 11.21 -23.36 5.19
N PRO A 106 10.46 -24.10 6.04
CA PRO A 106 11.02 -24.51 7.31
C PRO A 106 12.25 -25.35 6.98
N SER A 107 13.44 -24.84 7.28
CA SER A 107 14.66 -25.65 7.31
C SER A 107 14.43 -26.69 8.40
N LYS A 108 13.88 -27.83 7.99
CA LYS A 108 13.92 -29.07 8.75
C LYS A 108 15.40 -29.39 8.92
N SER A 109 15.97 -28.98 10.04
CA SER A 109 17.21 -29.57 10.56
C SER A 109 16.90 -31.02 10.86
N SER A 110 17.17 -31.87 9.87
CA SER A 110 16.98 -33.30 9.93
C SER A 110 18.14 -33.91 10.68
N ARG A 111 17.85 -34.34 11.92
CA ARG A 111 18.39 -35.54 12.57
C ARG A 111 19.89 -35.79 12.43
N ASP A 112 20.64 -35.34 13.43
CA ASP A 112 21.77 -36.10 13.95
C ASP A 112 21.51 -36.39 15.43
N ASN A 113 20.98 -37.57 15.73
CA ASN A 113 21.19 -38.19 17.04
C ASN A 113 21.20 -39.72 16.84
N PRO A 114 22.28 -40.42 17.22
CA PRO A 114 22.48 -41.83 16.93
C PRO A 114 21.53 -42.74 17.73
N SER A 115 21.14 -43.84 17.11
CA SER A 115 20.22 -44.84 17.66
C SER A 115 20.81 -45.58 18.89
N PRO A 116 19.98 -46.00 19.87
CA PRO A 116 20.44 -46.85 20.97
C PRO A 116 20.68 -48.30 20.52
N PRO A 117 21.60 -49.04 21.17
CA PRO A 117 21.96 -50.40 20.78
C PRO A 117 20.84 -51.41 21.11
N GLN A 118 20.55 -52.31 20.16
CA GLN A 118 19.61 -53.42 20.35
C GLN A 118 20.23 -54.55 21.18
N LEU A 119 19.46 -55.08 22.14
CA LEU A 119 19.75 -56.32 22.88
C LEU A 119 19.34 -57.55 22.04
N PRO A 120 20.09 -58.67 22.08
CA PRO A 120 19.74 -59.86 21.32
C PRO A 120 18.63 -60.67 22.00
N THR A 121 17.60 -61.00 21.23
CA THR A 121 16.54 -61.97 21.57
C THR A 121 17.08 -63.40 21.45
N VAL A 122 16.80 -64.22 22.47
CA VAL A 122 17.11 -65.65 22.60
C VAL A 122 16.17 -66.52 21.73
N GLY A 123 16.69 -67.62 21.18
CA GLY A 123 15.95 -68.78 20.63
C GLY A 123 16.73 -69.41 19.46
N TYR A 124 17.03 -70.70 19.37
CA TYR A 124 16.57 -71.94 20.01
C TYR A 124 17.76 -72.87 20.26
#